data_AF-A0A3L8DHT7-F1
#
_entry.id   AF-A0A3L8DHT7-F1
#
_cell.length_a   1.000
_cell.length_b   1.000
_cell.length_c   1.000
_cell.angle_alpha   90.00
_cell.angle_beta   90.00
_cell.angle_gamma   90.00
#
_symmetry.space_group_name_H-M   'P 1'
#
loop_
_entity.id
_entity.type
_entity.pdbx_description
1 polymer ?
#
loop_
_entity_poly.entity_id
_entity_poly.type
_entity_poly.pdbx_seq_one_letter_code
_entity_poly.pdbx_strand_id
1 'polypeptide(L)'
;MTALVNKGDRVLVVAGNDVSLDDTVDFVAAIGQRIGDPDKLQTTNLSDLKKENHSASVFNVIIVIFKEPYTSDEFLVEALRILKPDGSLVIYEPLPASRKSAALTHPERISKLKLSGFRVKNAERESLDKDSESKSLLTKVYSNVEDVCKVLANKPSFEVGSSVPLSFAKKQTNVWKLDDPVDEDLIDEDELLDESDFAKPDEASLRVCGTTGKRKACKDCSCGLAEELSGKTPQEGTVKSSCGNCYLGDAFRCASCPYLGMPAFKPGEKVLLPEAQLTVDS
;
A
#
# COMPACT_ATOMS: atom_id res chain seq x y z
N MET A 1 -27.96 -13.11 -15.71
CA MET A 1 -27.95 -13.24 -14.21
C MET A 1 -27.68 -14.65 -13.67
N THR A 2 -27.62 -15.68 -14.51
CA THR A 2 -27.53 -17.11 -14.16
C THR A 2 -26.31 -17.57 -13.36
N ALA A 3 -25.24 -16.77 -13.25
CA ALA A 3 -23.99 -17.16 -12.58
C ALA A 3 -23.73 -16.46 -11.23
N LEU A 4 -24.61 -15.56 -10.79
CA LEU A 4 -24.30 -14.65 -9.68
C LEU A 4 -24.81 -15.10 -8.31
N VAL A 5 -25.87 -15.90 -8.27
CA VAL A 5 -26.56 -16.26 -7.02
C VAL A 5 -26.88 -17.74 -7.04
N ASN A 6 -26.44 -18.46 -6.01
CA ASN A 6 -26.75 -19.87 -5.80
C ASN A 6 -27.96 -20.04 -4.87
N LYS A 7 -28.54 -21.24 -4.87
CA LYS A 7 -29.63 -21.59 -3.95
C LYS A 7 -29.15 -21.49 -2.50
N GLY A 8 -29.87 -20.71 -1.69
CA GLY A 8 -29.57 -20.53 -0.27
C GLY A 8 -28.55 -19.45 0.09
N ASP A 9 -28.05 -18.68 -0.88
CA ASP A 9 -27.20 -17.52 -0.62
C ASP A 9 -27.98 -16.40 0.11
N ARG A 10 -27.31 -15.70 1.03
CA ARG A 10 -27.85 -14.46 1.63
C ARG A 10 -27.49 -13.28 0.73
N VAL A 11 -28.51 -12.62 0.20
CA VAL A 11 -28.35 -11.56 -0.80
C VAL A 11 -28.93 -10.25 -0.26
N LEU A 12 -28.15 -9.18 -0.39
CA LEU A 12 -28.58 -7.82 -0.09
C LEU A 12 -28.68 -7.03 -1.40
N VAL A 13 -29.85 -6.48 -1.68
CA VAL A 13 -30.06 -5.53 -2.79
C VAL A 13 -30.12 -4.13 -2.21
N VAL A 14 -29.23 -3.26 -2.69
CA VAL A 14 -29.13 -1.86 -2.26
C VAL A 14 -29.51 -0.96 -3.43
N ALA A 15 -30.57 -0.16 -3.26
CA ALA A 15 -30.93 0.89 -4.20
C ALA A 15 -30.20 2.20 -3.85
N GLY A 16 -29.65 2.87 -4.86
CA GLY A 16 -29.16 4.24 -4.71
C GLY A 16 -30.29 5.20 -4.33
N ASN A 17 -29.95 6.36 -3.75
CA ASN A 17 -30.96 7.35 -3.33
C ASN A 17 -31.83 7.85 -4.50
N ASP A 18 -31.31 7.75 -5.73
CA ASP A 18 -31.97 8.18 -6.95
C ASP A 18 -32.89 7.11 -7.57
N VAL A 19 -33.01 5.95 -6.91
CA VAL A 19 -33.79 4.79 -7.35
C VAL A 19 -34.87 4.46 -6.32
N SER A 20 -36.11 4.44 -6.76
CA SER A 20 -37.24 3.96 -5.97
C SER A 20 -37.18 2.44 -5.83
N LEU A 21 -37.40 1.92 -4.61
CA LEU A 21 -37.46 0.48 -4.38
C LEU A 21 -38.56 -0.20 -5.22
N ASP A 22 -39.67 0.50 -5.47
CA ASP A 22 -40.78 0.03 -6.32
C ASP A 22 -40.33 -0.32 -7.75
N ASP A 23 -39.37 0.42 -8.30
CA ASP A 23 -38.85 0.18 -9.66
C ASP A 23 -37.97 -1.07 -9.74
N THR A 24 -37.49 -1.55 -8.58
CA THR A 24 -36.63 -2.74 -8.46
C THR A 24 -37.40 -4.01 -8.08
N VAL A 25 -38.71 -3.93 -7.87
CA VAL A 25 -39.53 -5.07 -7.38
C VAL A 25 -39.45 -6.28 -8.30
N ASP A 26 -39.51 -6.08 -9.62
CA ASP A 26 -39.43 -7.18 -10.59
C ASP A 26 -38.07 -7.88 -10.53
N PHE A 27 -37.00 -7.10 -10.33
CA PHE A 27 -35.64 -7.59 -10.21
C PHE A 27 -35.45 -8.38 -8.90
N VAL A 28 -35.93 -7.84 -7.79
CA VAL A 28 -35.93 -8.50 -6.47
C VAL A 28 -36.75 -9.79 -6.52
N ALA A 29 -37.91 -9.79 -7.16
CA ALA A 29 -38.74 -10.98 -7.33
C ALA A 29 -38.02 -12.07 -8.13
N ALA A 30 -37.31 -11.71 -9.20
CA ALA A 30 -36.53 -12.66 -9.99
C ALA A 30 -35.37 -13.27 -9.18
N ILE A 31 -34.68 -12.50 -8.34
CA ILE A 31 -33.64 -13.01 -7.44
C ILE A 31 -34.27 -13.92 -6.37
N GLY A 32 -35.40 -13.52 -5.78
CA GLY A 32 -36.12 -14.31 -4.78
C GLY A 32 -36.51 -15.70 -5.30
N GLN A 33 -37.00 -15.79 -6.54
CA GLN A 33 -37.31 -17.06 -7.20
C GLN A 33 -36.07 -17.98 -7.35
N ARG A 34 -34.86 -17.41 -7.43
CA ARG A 34 -33.61 -18.17 -7.59
C ARG A 34 -33.05 -18.68 -6.26
N ILE A 35 -33.12 -17.86 -5.21
CA ILE A 35 -32.62 -18.21 -3.87
C ILE A 35 -33.47 -19.34 -3.28
N GLY A 36 -34.79 -19.31 -3.54
CA GLY A 36 -35.78 -20.27 -3.04
C GLY A 36 -36.33 -19.94 -1.65
N ASP A 37 -35.58 -19.17 -0.85
CA ASP A 37 -35.97 -18.72 0.49
C ASP A 37 -36.09 -17.19 0.52
N PRO A 38 -37.28 -16.61 0.75
CA PRO A 38 -37.46 -15.16 0.78
C PRO A 38 -36.76 -14.49 1.98
N ASP A 39 -36.62 -15.19 3.11
CA ASP A 39 -36.01 -14.65 4.34
C ASP A 39 -34.51 -14.33 4.20
N LYS A 40 -33.87 -14.83 3.14
CA LYS A 40 -32.44 -14.61 2.85
C LYS A 40 -32.19 -13.43 1.91
N LEU A 41 -33.25 -12.81 1.41
CA LEU A 41 -33.21 -11.64 0.53
C LEU A 41 -33.59 -10.39 1.33
N GLN A 42 -32.70 -9.42 1.39
CA GLN A 42 -32.96 -8.12 2.02
C GLN A 42 -32.82 -7.00 1.01
N THR A 43 -33.70 -6.00 1.10
CA THR A 43 -33.72 -4.82 0.22
C THR A 43 -33.60 -3.57 1.06
N THR A 44 -32.66 -2.69 0.72
CA THR A 44 -32.33 -1.50 1.51
C THR A 44 -32.01 -0.32 0.59
N ASN A 45 -32.10 0.88 1.13
CA ASN A 45 -31.60 2.08 0.45
C ASN A 45 -30.19 2.41 0.93
N LEU A 46 -29.41 3.09 0.08
CA LEU A 46 -28.06 3.52 0.39
C LEU A 46 -27.98 4.37 1.68
N SER A 47 -28.97 5.24 1.90
CA SER A 47 -29.06 6.09 3.10
C SER A 47 -29.33 5.32 4.39
N ASP A 48 -29.96 4.15 4.30
CA ASP A 48 -30.35 3.34 5.45
C ASP A 48 -29.35 2.22 5.74
N LEU A 49 -28.48 1.88 4.78
CA LEU A 49 -27.43 0.88 4.94
C LEU A 49 -26.56 1.09 6.19
N LYS A 50 -26.17 2.35 6.47
CA LYS A 50 -25.43 2.72 7.69
C LYS A 50 -26.28 2.65 8.96
N LYS A 51 -27.58 2.90 8.85
CA LYS A 51 -28.50 2.95 10.00
C LYS A 51 -28.89 1.56 10.48
N GLU A 52 -28.99 0.61 9.54
CA GLU A 52 -29.39 -0.77 9.83
C GLU A 52 -28.31 -1.57 10.57
N ASN A 53 -27.06 -1.08 10.60
CA ASN A 53 -25.94 -1.64 11.36
C ASN A 53 -25.88 -3.17 11.33
N HIS A 54 -25.81 -3.73 10.13
CA HIS A 54 -25.71 -5.17 9.93
C HIS A 54 -24.48 -5.75 10.63
N SER A 55 -24.55 -7.01 11.05
CA SER A 55 -23.37 -7.72 11.58
C SER A 55 -22.31 -7.88 10.48
N ALA A 56 -21.05 -8.01 10.87
CA ALA A 56 -19.98 -8.26 9.91
C ALA A 56 -20.12 -9.66 9.26
N SER A 57 -19.71 -9.76 7.99
CA SER A 57 -19.64 -11.04 7.24
C SER A 57 -20.95 -11.85 7.20
N VAL A 58 -22.07 -11.18 6.91
CA VAL A 58 -23.42 -11.79 6.86
C VAL A 58 -23.82 -12.22 5.46
N PHE A 59 -23.54 -11.38 4.46
CA PHE A 59 -24.04 -11.57 3.10
C PHE A 59 -23.01 -12.27 2.21
N ASN A 60 -23.53 -13.11 1.32
CA ASN A 60 -22.74 -13.79 0.30
C ASN A 60 -22.61 -12.92 -0.96
N VAL A 61 -23.70 -12.24 -1.33
CA VAL A 61 -23.76 -11.39 -2.52
C VAL A 61 -24.42 -10.06 -2.16
N ILE A 62 -23.81 -8.96 -2.59
CA ILE A 62 -24.42 -7.62 -2.53
C ILE A 62 -24.60 -7.13 -3.94
N ILE A 63 -25.80 -6.66 -4.26
CA ILE A 63 -26.15 -6.07 -5.55
C ILE A 63 -26.54 -4.62 -5.31
N VAL A 64 -25.84 -3.69 -5.96
CA VAL A 64 -26.08 -2.26 -5.84
C VAL A 64 -26.56 -1.71 -7.17
N ILE A 65 -27.64 -0.93 -7.16
CA ILE A 65 -28.26 -0.35 -8.35
C ILE A 65 -28.24 1.17 -8.21
N PHE A 66 -27.49 1.83 -9.09
CA PHE A 66 -27.42 3.28 -9.18
C PHE A 66 -27.99 3.79 -10.50
N LYS A 67 -28.73 4.90 -10.45
CA LYS A 67 -29.24 5.63 -11.62
C LYS A 67 -28.31 6.75 -12.07
N GLU A 68 -27.44 7.22 -11.18
CA GLU A 68 -26.39 8.20 -11.44
C GLU A 68 -25.07 7.71 -10.85
N PRO A 69 -23.90 8.11 -11.39
CA PRO A 69 -22.62 7.63 -10.89
C PRO A 69 -22.36 8.12 -9.47
N TYR A 70 -22.29 7.19 -8.52
CA TYR A 70 -22.07 7.51 -7.11
C TYR A 70 -20.57 7.68 -6.81
N THR A 71 -20.21 8.82 -6.22
CA THR A 71 -18.80 9.22 -6.06
C THR A 71 -18.21 8.91 -4.69
N SER A 72 -19.02 8.75 -3.64
CA SER A 72 -18.46 8.52 -2.30
C SER A 72 -18.07 7.05 -2.08
N ASP A 73 -17.02 6.84 -1.30
CA ASP A 73 -16.45 5.52 -1.04
C ASP A 73 -16.97 4.90 0.28
N GLU A 74 -17.78 5.63 1.03
CA GLU A 74 -18.27 5.20 2.35
C GLU A 74 -19.07 3.89 2.29
N PHE A 75 -19.83 3.70 1.21
CA PHE A 75 -20.63 2.49 1.01
C PHE A 75 -19.76 1.27 0.69
N LEU A 76 -18.57 1.46 0.09
CA LEU A 76 -17.65 0.36 -0.24
C LEU A 76 -17.04 -0.22 1.03
N VAL A 77 -16.68 0.65 1.97
CA VAL A 77 -16.17 0.25 3.29
C VAL A 77 -17.22 -0.55 4.04
N GLU A 78 -18.46 -0.07 4.04
CA GLU A 78 -19.56 -0.78 4.69
C GLU A 78 -19.83 -2.12 4.00
N ALA A 79 -19.87 -2.15 2.66
CA ALA A 79 -20.03 -3.38 1.89
C ALA A 79 -18.95 -4.43 2.20
N LEU A 80 -17.68 -4.03 2.38
CA LEU A 80 -16.61 -4.93 2.79
C LEU A 80 -16.81 -5.49 4.19
N ARG A 81 -17.37 -4.69 5.11
CA ARG A 81 -17.67 -5.11 6.48
C ARG A 81 -18.73 -6.20 6.49
N ILE A 82 -19.79 -6.02 5.71
CA ILE A 82 -20.98 -6.91 5.74
C ILE A 82 -20.86 -8.13 4.81
N LEU A 83 -19.97 -8.12 3.81
CA LEU A 83 -19.68 -9.27 2.95
C LEU A 83 -18.85 -10.34 3.65
N LYS A 84 -19.17 -11.60 3.41
CA LYS A 84 -18.32 -12.75 3.79
C LYS A 84 -17.01 -12.80 2.98
N PRO A 85 -15.97 -13.48 3.48
CA PRO A 85 -14.82 -13.86 2.67
C PRO A 85 -15.26 -14.54 1.36
N ASP A 86 -14.63 -14.18 0.24
CA ASP A 86 -15.00 -14.59 -1.12
C ASP A 86 -16.40 -14.17 -1.60
N GLY A 87 -17.11 -13.37 -0.80
CA GLY A 87 -18.39 -12.76 -1.17
C GLY A 87 -18.27 -11.84 -2.38
N SER A 88 -19.34 -11.74 -3.16
CA SER A 88 -19.36 -10.99 -4.43
C SER A 88 -20.16 -9.70 -4.32
N LEU A 89 -19.61 -8.61 -4.81
CA LEU A 89 -20.24 -7.31 -4.98
C LEU A 89 -20.51 -7.08 -6.47
N VAL A 90 -21.78 -6.81 -6.81
CA VAL A 90 -22.22 -6.47 -8.17
C VAL A 90 -22.77 -5.06 -8.15
N ILE A 91 -22.27 -4.19 -9.03
CA ILE A 91 -22.71 -2.80 -9.13
C ILE A 91 -23.26 -2.58 -10.53
N TYR A 92 -24.49 -2.08 -10.62
CA TYR A 92 -25.09 -1.56 -11.84
C TYR A 92 -25.10 -0.04 -11.77
N GLU A 93 -24.37 0.60 -12.67
CA GLU A 93 -24.28 2.07 -12.70
C GLU A 93 -23.99 2.58 -14.12
N PRO A 94 -24.51 3.76 -14.48
CA PRO A 94 -24.17 4.41 -15.74
C PRO A 94 -22.77 4.99 -15.68
N LEU A 95 -21.89 4.48 -16.54
CA LEU A 95 -20.51 4.92 -16.63
C LEU A 95 -20.26 5.40 -18.05
N PRO A 96 -20.21 6.72 -18.30
CA PRO A 96 -19.94 7.22 -19.65
C PRO A 96 -18.56 6.76 -20.14
N ALA A 97 -18.45 6.46 -21.44
CA ALA A 97 -17.19 6.05 -22.05
C ALA A 97 -16.17 7.20 -22.20
N SER A 98 -16.66 8.45 -22.17
CA SER A 98 -15.84 9.66 -22.31
C SER A 98 -16.24 10.70 -21.26
N ARG A 99 -15.26 11.39 -20.69
CA ARG A 99 -15.48 12.46 -19.69
C ARG A 99 -16.19 13.63 -20.34
N LYS A 100 -17.52 13.66 -20.27
CA LYS A 100 -18.34 14.83 -20.66
C LYS A 100 -18.71 15.73 -19.47
N SER A 101 -18.57 15.25 -18.23
CA SER A 101 -18.88 15.97 -16.98
C SER A 101 -18.13 15.35 -15.78
N ALA A 102 -18.42 15.77 -14.54
CA ALA A 102 -17.95 15.21 -13.26
C ALA A 102 -18.41 13.76 -12.99
N ALA A 103 -18.86 13.04 -14.03
CA ALA A 103 -19.31 11.66 -13.97
C ALA A 103 -18.13 10.70 -13.89
N LEU A 104 -18.25 9.70 -13.01
CA LEU A 104 -17.25 8.66 -12.83
C LEU A 104 -17.13 7.81 -14.09
N THR A 105 -15.90 7.56 -14.54
CA THR A 105 -15.64 6.66 -15.67
C THR A 105 -15.43 5.22 -15.21
N HIS A 106 -15.60 4.26 -16.13
CA HIS A 106 -15.35 2.83 -15.86
C HIS A 106 -13.97 2.52 -15.23
N PRO A 107 -12.84 3.03 -15.77
CA PRO A 107 -11.53 2.80 -15.16
C PRO A 107 -11.40 3.45 -13.78
N GLU A 108 -11.99 4.64 -13.56
CA GLU A 108 -11.96 5.29 -12.24
C GLU A 108 -12.74 4.49 -11.20
N ARG A 109 -13.89 3.91 -11.58
CA ARG A 109 -14.63 3.00 -10.70
C ARG A 109 -13.82 1.78 -10.32
N ILE A 110 -13.19 1.12 -11.30
CA ILE A 110 -12.34 -0.05 -11.05
C ILE A 110 -11.20 0.32 -10.08
N SER A 111 -10.54 1.45 -10.30
CA SER A 111 -9.48 1.94 -9.41
C SER A 111 -9.99 2.15 -7.99
N LYS A 112 -11.16 2.77 -7.81
CA LYS A 112 -11.78 2.95 -6.49
C LYS A 112 -12.10 1.62 -5.80
N LEU A 113 -12.65 0.65 -6.53
CA LEU A 113 -12.92 -0.68 -5.98
C LEU A 113 -11.64 -1.38 -5.52
N LYS A 114 -10.58 -1.30 -6.32
CA LYS A 114 -9.26 -1.84 -5.95
C LYS A 114 -8.70 -1.15 -4.71
N LEU A 115 -8.78 0.19 -4.64
CA LEU A 115 -8.30 0.97 -3.49
C LEU A 115 -9.10 0.66 -2.22
N SER A 116 -10.39 0.39 -2.33
CA SER A 116 -11.20 -0.03 -1.17
C SER A 116 -10.86 -1.45 -0.69
N GLY A 117 -10.19 -2.28 -1.51
CA GLY A 117 -9.76 -3.63 -1.12
C GLY A 117 -10.51 -4.78 -1.81
N PHE A 118 -11.31 -4.50 -2.83
CA PHE A 118 -11.97 -5.54 -3.61
C PHE A 118 -11.09 -6.08 -4.75
N ARG A 119 -11.21 -7.37 -5.03
CA ARG A 119 -10.67 -8.02 -6.23
C ARG A 119 -11.69 -7.92 -7.36
N VAL A 120 -11.45 -7.06 -8.34
CA VAL A 120 -12.32 -6.89 -9.51
C VAL A 120 -12.12 -8.06 -10.47
N LYS A 121 -13.19 -8.80 -10.82
CA LYS A 121 -13.12 -9.90 -11.80
C LYS A 121 -13.27 -9.42 -13.24
N ASN A 122 -14.07 -8.38 -13.45
CA ASN A 122 -14.35 -7.83 -14.78
C ASN A 122 -13.53 -6.56 -15.01
N ALA A 123 -12.34 -6.72 -15.60
CA ALA A 123 -11.54 -5.58 -16.05
C ALA A 123 -12.12 -4.91 -17.30
N GLU A 124 -12.87 -5.67 -18.10
CA GLU A 124 -13.54 -5.21 -19.31
C GLU A 124 -14.94 -4.67 -19.03
N ARG A 125 -15.36 -3.68 -19.83
CA ARG A 125 -16.69 -3.06 -19.74
C ARG A 125 -17.77 -4.06 -20.15
N GLU A 126 -18.46 -4.62 -19.17
CA GLU A 126 -19.71 -5.35 -19.40
C GLU A 126 -20.87 -4.35 -19.43
N SER A 127 -21.31 -3.97 -20.62
CA SER A 127 -22.56 -3.22 -20.77
C SER A 127 -23.75 -4.09 -20.39
N LEU A 128 -24.78 -3.48 -19.81
CA LEU A 128 -26.04 -4.13 -19.48
C LEU A 128 -26.69 -4.79 -20.71
N ASP A 129 -26.39 -4.31 -21.92
CA ASP A 129 -26.86 -4.88 -23.19
C ASP A 129 -26.41 -6.33 -23.44
N LYS A 130 -25.34 -6.78 -22.80
CA LYS A 130 -24.85 -8.17 -22.92
C LYS A 130 -25.65 -9.15 -22.05
N ASP A 131 -26.33 -8.69 -21.00
CA ASP A 131 -27.15 -9.53 -20.11
C ASP A 131 -28.63 -9.20 -20.33
N SER A 132 -29.22 -9.83 -21.37
CA SER A 132 -30.60 -9.60 -21.81
C SER A 132 -31.65 -9.75 -20.71
N GLU A 133 -31.38 -10.60 -19.71
CA GLU A 133 -32.23 -10.77 -18.54
C GLU A 133 -32.15 -9.56 -17.59
N SER A 134 -30.95 -9.07 -17.26
CA SER A 134 -30.80 -7.92 -16.35
C SER A 134 -31.39 -6.66 -16.98
N LYS A 135 -31.23 -6.51 -18.30
CA LYS A 135 -31.79 -5.40 -19.05
C LYS A 135 -33.31 -5.40 -18.99
N SER A 136 -33.97 -6.54 -19.17
CA SER A 136 -35.44 -6.59 -19.13
C SER A 136 -35.99 -6.25 -17.74
N LEU A 137 -35.36 -6.75 -16.68
CA LEU A 137 -35.80 -6.51 -15.30
C LEU A 137 -35.52 -5.09 -14.81
N LEU A 138 -34.45 -4.44 -15.27
CA LEU A 138 -34.07 -3.09 -14.86
C LEU A 138 -34.55 -2.00 -15.83
N THR A 139 -35.40 -2.34 -16.81
CA THR A 139 -35.93 -1.38 -17.80
C THR A 139 -36.67 -0.21 -17.14
N LYS A 140 -37.36 -0.46 -16.02
CA LYS A 140 -38.08 0.57 -15.24
C LYS A 140 -37.13 1.59 -14.59
N VAL A 141 -35.95 1.14 -14.19
CA VAL A 141 -34.94 1.98 -13.53
C VAL A 141 -34.16 2.81 -14.56
N TYR A 142 -33.83 2.20 -15.71
CA TYR A 142 -32.93 2.77 -16.72
C TYR A 142 -33.64 3.28 -17.99
N SER A 143 -34.93 3.61 -17.92
CA SER A 143 -35.71 3.99 -19.11
C SER A 143 -35.13 5.19 -19.88
N ASN A 144 -34.40 6.07 -19.20
CA ASN A 144 -33.84 7.31 -19.75
C ASN A 144 -32.30 7.36 -19.66
N VAL A 145 -31.63 6.25 -19.33
CA VAL A 145 -30.20 6.23 -19.01
C VAL A 145 -29.49 5.25 -19.94
N GLU A 146 -28.62 5.81 -20.79
CA GLU A 146 -27.74 5.04 -21.68
C GLU A 146 -26.43 4.69 -20.95
N ASP A 147 -25.65 3.74 -21.50
CA ASP A 147 -24.31 3.39 -20.99
C ASP A 147 -24.23 2.75 -19.58
N VAL A 148 -25.26 1.99 -19.19
CA VAL A 148 -25.25 1.23 -17.93
C VAL A 148 -24.25 0.08 -18.00
N CYS A 149 -23.32 0.06 -17.07
CA CYS A 149 -22.29 -0.96 -16.94
C CYS A 149 -22.54 -1.81 -15.70
N LYS A 150 -22.16 -3.08 -15.81
CA LYS A 150 -22.16 -4.05 -14.72
C LYS A 150 -20.72 -4.27 -14.27
N VAL A 151 -20.41 -3.92 -13.04
CA VAL A 151 -19.08 -4.11 -12.44
C VAL A 151 -19.17 -5.21 -11.40
N LEU A 152 -18.29 -6.21 -11.50
CA LEU A 152 -18.24 -7.34 -10.59
C LEU A 152 -16.91 -7.39 -9.83
N ALA A 153 -17.01 -7.48 -8.52
CA ALA A 153 -15.88 -7.52 -7.61
C ALA A 153 -16.11 -8.53 -6.49
N ASN A 154 -15.03 -9.02 -5.89
CA ASN A 154 -15.06 -10.01 -4.82
C ASN A 154 -14.29 -9.50 -3.61
N LYS A 155 -14.81 -9.76 -2.41
CA LYS A 155 -14.05 -9.59 -1.18
C LYS A 155 -12.98 -10.68 -1.14
N PRO A 156 -11.70 -10.34 -0.92
CA PRO A 156 -10.66 -11.35 -0.81
C PRO A 156 -10.94 -12.33 0.35
N SER A 157 -10.31 -13.50 0.30
CA SER A 157 -10.50 -14.58 1.28
C SER A 157 -9.94 -14.27 2.69
N PHE A 158 -9.34 -13.09 2.90
CA PHE A 158 -8.74 -12.69 4.17
C PHE A 158 -9.52 -11.53 4.81
N GLU A 159 -9.61 -11.55 6.13
CA GLU A 159 -10.17 -10.45 6.93
C GLU A 159 -9.03 -9.61 7.51
N VAL A 160 -9.26 -8.31 7.71
CA VAL A 160 -8.24 -7.40 8.25
C VAL A 160 -7.82 -7.90 9.64
N GLY A 161 -6.56 -8.33 9.77
CA GLY A 161 -6.03 -8.94 11.00
C GLY A 161 -5.81 -10.45 10.93
N SER A 162 -6.15 -11.12 9.82
CA SER A 162 -5.76 -12.52 9.62
C SER A 162 -4.28 -12.61 9.26
N SER A 163 -3.50 -13.29 10.09
CA SER A 163 -2.12 -13.69 9.77
C SER A 163 -2.13 -15.10 9.17
N VAL A 164 -1.56 -15.27 7.99
CA VAL A 164 -1.29 -16.60 7.44
C VAL A 164 0.16 -16.94 7.77
N PRO A 165 0.43 -18.09 8.43
CA PRO A 165 1.81 -18.53 8.60
C PRO A 165 2.40 -18.85 7.22
N LEU A 166 3.46 -18.15 6.84
CA LEU A 166 4.19 -18.45 5.61
C LEU A 166 4.87 -19.82 5.77
N SER A 167 4.47 -20.79 4.96
CA SER A 167 5.12 -22.10 4.92
C SER A 167 6.41 -21.99 4.12
N PHE A 168 7.53 -21.74 4.80
CA PHE A 168 8.89 -21.85 4.25
C PHE A 168 9.30 -23.32 4.04
N ALA A 169 8.43 -24.12 3.44
CA ALA A 169 8.79 -25.46 3.03
C ALA A 169 9.74 -25.32 1.84
N LYS A 170 11.05 -25.53 2.07
CA LYS A 170 12.08 -25.62 1.03
C LYS A 170 11.61 -26.58 -0.06
N LYS A 171 11.09 -26.06 -1.18
CA LYS A 171 10.94 -26.85 -2.40
C LYS A 171 12.35 -27.12 -2.92
N GLN A 172 12.66 -28.39 -3.17
CA GLN A 172 13.93 -28.76 -3.77
C GLN A 172 14.06 -28.08 -5.14
N THR A 173 15.15 -27.35 -5.30
CA THR A 173 15.48 -26.57 -6.50
C THR A 173 15.81 -27.52 -7.65
N ASN A 174 14.87 -27.68 -8.59
CA ASN A 174 15.18 -28.21 -9.92
C ASN A 174 15.53 -27.03 -10.82
N VAL A 175 16.80 -26.65 -10.81
CA VAL A 175 17.41 -25.44 -11.39
C VAL A 175 17.28 -25.30 -12.93
N TRP A 176 16.57 -26.19 -13.64
CA TRP A 176 16.60 -26.21 -15.12
C TRP A 176 15.24 -26.45 -15.79
N LYS A 177 14.21 -25.67 -15.43
CA LYS A 177 13.00 -25.52 -16.27
C LYS A 177 12.56 -24.05 -16.30
N LEU A 178 12.92 -23.37 -17.40
CA LEU A 178 12.71 -21.95 -17.69
C LEU A 178 11.33 -21.70 -18.32
N ASP A 179 10.23 -22.02 -17.63
CA ASP A 179 8.89 -21.65 -18.12
C ASP A 179 7.88 -21.50 -16.96
N ASP A 180 7.98 -20.43 -16.18
CA ASP A 180 6.81 -19.76 -15.59
C ASP A 180 7.17 -18.31 -15.17
N PRO A 181 6.58 -17.27 -15.78
CA PRO A 181 6.86 -15.88 -15.43
C PRO A 181 5.84 -15.40 -14.39
N VAL A 182 6.28 -15.13 -13.15
CA VAL A 182 6.00 -13.89 -12.38
C VAL A 182 6.26 -13.96 -10.86
N ASP A 183 6.59 -15.09 -10.24
CA ASP A 183 6.65 -15.16 -8.76
C ASP A 183 7.85 -15.92 -8.12
N GLU A 184 8.92 -16.27 -8.85
CA GLU A 184 10.04 -17.09 -8.30
C GLU A 184 11.46 -16.49 -8.33
N ASP A 185 11.64 -15.19 -8.59
CA ASP A 185 13.00 -14.60 -8.61
C ASP A 185 13.29 -13.63 -7.44
N LEU A 186 12.71 -13.85 -6.25
CA LEU A 186 13.31 -13.24 -5.05
C LEU A 186 14.52 -14.10 -4.66
N ILE A 187 15.64 -13.87 -5.34
CA ILE A 187 16.92 -14.49 -5.03
C ILE A 187 17.28 -14.12 -3.60
N ASP A 188 17.52 -15.13 -2.76
CA ASP A 188 17.95 -14.92 -1.39
C ASP A 188 19.36 -14.33 -1.39
N GLU A 189 19.48 -13.07 -0.95
CA GLU A 189 20.74 -12.33 -0.91
C GLU A 189 21.77 -12.97 0.03
N ASP A 190 21.31 -13.73 1.02
CA ASP A 190 22.17 -14.46 1.95
C ASP A 190 22.66 -15.80 1.37
N GLU A 191 21.99 -16.39 0.39
CA GLU A 191 22.42 -17.63 -0.30
C GLU A 191 23.42 -17.36 -1.44
N LEU A 192 23.52 -16.10 -1.89
CA LEU A 192 24.46 -15.67 -2.92
C LEU A 192 25.91 -15.53 -2.42
N LEU A 193 26.12 -15.37 -1.11
CA LEU A 193 27.44 -15.23 -0.51
C LEU A 193 27.87 -16.56 0.10
N ASP A 194 29.05 -17.03 -0.27
CA ASP A 194 29.61 -18.23 0.34
C ASP A 194 30.43 -17.89 1.60
N GLU A 195 30.79 -18.91 2.38
CA GLU A 195 31.59 -18.74 3.60
C GLU A 195 32.96 -18.08 3.33
N SER A 196 33.40 -18.02 2.07
CA SER A 196 34.64 -17.36 1.68
C SER A 196 34.48 -15.86 1.51
N ASP A 197 33.30 -15.38 1.10
CA ASP A 197 32.99 -13.94 0.99
C ASP A 197 32.84 -13.25 2.36
N PHE A 198 32.40 -13.98 3.38
CA PHE A 198 32.32 -13.49 4.76
C PHE A 198 33.71 -13.36 5.42
N ALA A 199 34.76 -13.93 4.83
CA ALA A 199 36.11 -13.81 5.34
C ALA A 199 36.62 -12.38 5.13
N LYS A 200 36.61 -11.60 6.21
CA LYS A 200 37.16 -10.24 6.21
C LYS A 200 38.62 -10.29 5.70
N PRO A 201 38.98 -9.53 4.66
CA PRO A 201 40.34 -9.54 4.14
C PRO A 201 41.33 -9.11 5.23
N ASP A 202 42.42 -9.86 5.34
CA ASP A 202 43.46 -9.63 6.34
C ASP A 202 44.09 -8.24 6.17
N GLU A 203 44.46 -7.60 7.28
CA GLU A 203 45.05 -6.24 7.31
C GLU A 203 46.30 -6.14 6.43
N ALA A 204 47.03 -7.25 6.26
CA ALA A 204 48.19 -7.35 5.39
C ALA A 204 47.81 -7.41 3.89
N SER A 205 46.65 -7.97 3.55
CA SER A 205 46.13 -8.09 2.18
C SER A 205 45.55 -6.77 1.65
N LEU A 206 45.03 -5.91 2.53
CA LEU A 206 44.45 -4.61 2.20
C LEU A 206 45.48 -3.50 1.91
N ARG A 207 46.78 -3.78 2.01
CA ARG A 207 47.82 -2.81 1.62
C ARG A 207 47.92 -2.78 0.09
N VAL A 208 47.08 -1.95 -0.54
CA VAL A 208 46.93 -1.65 -2.00
C VAL A 208 48.16 -0.96 -2.61
N CYS A 209 49.36 -1.33 -2.18
CA CYS A 209 50.55 -0.98 -2.93
C CYS A 209 51.45 -2.20 -2.84
N GLY A 210 51.69 -2.86 -3.97
CA GLY A 210 52.54 -4.04 -4.10
C GLY A 210 54.02 -3.64 -4.16
N THR A 211 54.62 -3.28 -3.03
CA THR A 211 56.08 -3.19 -2.94
C THR A 211 56.54 -3.91 -1.69
N THR A 212 57.10 -5.10 -1.91
CA THR A 212 57.71 -5.99 -0.91
C THR A 212 58.99 -5.35 -0.36
N GLY A 213 58.85 -4.33 0.50
CA GLY A 213 59.98 -3.63 1.13
C GLY A 213 59.55 -2.59 2.17
N LYS A 214 60.43 -2.29 3.15
CA LYS A 214 60.19 -1.27 4.20
C LYS A 214 59.96 0.10 3.55
N ARG A 215 58.72 0.59 3.57
CA ARG A 215 58.34 1.88 2.97
C ARG A 215 58.77 3.05 3.86
N LYS A 216 59.13 4.15 3.21
CA LYS A 216 59.39 5.45 3.82
C LYS A 216 58.29 6.42 3.40
N ALA A 217 57.76 7.20 4.33
CA ALA A 217 56.75 8.21 4.01
C ALA A 217 57.36 9.31 3.12
N CYS A 218 56.55 9.83 2.18
CA CYS A 218 56.90 11.00 1.38
C CYS A 218 57.07 12.23 2.29
N LYS A 219 57.79 13.25 1.79
CA LYS A 219 58.15 14.45 2.56
C LYS A 219 56.93 15.26 3.05
N ASP A 220 55.82 15.20 2.32
CA ASP A 220 54.51 15.82 2.64
C ASP A 220 53.37 14.78 2.56
N CYS A 221 53.46 13.71 3.37
CA CYS A 221 52.53 12.60 3.33
C CYS A 221 51.17 12.97 3.95
N SER A 222 50.14 13.15 3.12
CA SER A 222 48.76 13.45 3.55
C SER A 222 47.90 12.20 3.79
N CYS A 223 48.39 11.01 3.43
CA CYS A 223 47.62 9.76 3.47
C CYS A 223 47.76 8.98 4.79
N GLY A 224 48.33 9.57 5.85
CA GLY A 224 48.43 8.95 7.17
C GLY A 224 49.53 7.88 7.34
N LEU A 225 50.23 7.48 6.27
CA LEU A 225 51.28 6.46 6.35
C LEU A 225 52.49 6.89 7.21
N ALA A 226 52.77 8.21 7.26
CA ALA A 226 53.78 8.77 8.15
C ALA A 226 53.44 8.55 9.63
N GLU A 227 52.15 8.63 9.96
CA GLU A 227 51.63 8.51 11.33
C GLU A 227 51.70 7.05 11.77
N GLU A 228 51.29 6.11 10.91
CA GLU A 228 51.41 4.66 11.14
C GLU A 228 52.86 4.21 11.37
N LEU A 229 53.80 4.65 10.52
CA LEU A 229 55.22 4.29 10.66
C LEU A 229 55.86 4.91 11.92
N SER A 230 55.32 6.02 12.41
CA SER A 230 55.81 6.68 13.62
C SER A 230 55.24 6.10 14.92
N GLY A 231 54.25 5.19 14.83
CA GLY A 231 53.65 4.50 15.98
C GLY A 231 52.95 5.42 16.99
N LYS A 232 52.65 6.66 16.62
CA LYS A 232 51.95 7.61 17.50
C LYS A 232 50.45 7.39 17.37
N THR A 233 49.83 6.81 18.39
CA THR A 233 48.41 7.03 18.66
C THR A 233 48.17 8.54 18.80
N PRO A 234 47.07 9.09 18.26
CA PRO A 234 46.82 10.52 18.35
C PRO A 234 46.71 10.88 19.83
N GLN A 235 47.71 11.59 20.35
CA GLN A 235 47.62 12.21 21.67
C GLN A 235 46.41 13.14 21.65
N GLU A 236 45.66 13.18 22.77
CA GLU A 236 44.58 14.14 23.04
C GLU A 236 45.13 15.58 22.99
N GLY A 237 45.39 16.07 21.79
CA GLY A 237 45.79 17.43 21.51
C GLY A 237 44.53 18.24 21.28
N THR A 238 44.34 19.25 22.12
CA THR A 238 43.29 20.28 21.99
C THR A 238 43.05 20.66 20.52
N VAL A 239 41.85 20.39 20.02
CA VAL A 239 41.47 20.62 18.62
C VAL A 239 41.40 22.14 18.37
N LYS A 240 42.46 22.70 17.80
CA LYS A 240 42.45 24.09 17.36
C LYS A 240 41.74 24.19 16.02
N SER A 241 40.78 25.11 15.93
CA SER A 241 40.14 25.48 14.67
C SER A 241 41.15 25.91 13.61
N SER A 242 40.81 25.78 12.33
CA SER A 242 41.69 26.09 11.19
C SER A 242 42.18 27.56 11.14
N CYS A 243 41.45 28.48 11.78
CA CYS A 243 41.85 29.89 11.88
C CYS A 243 42.54 30.26 13.22
N GLY A 244 42.84 29.27 14.07
CA GLY A 244 43.63 29.42 15.30
C GLY A 244 42.93 30.08 16.50
N ASN A 245 41.76 30.69 16.31
CA ASN A 245 41.12 31.50 17.36
C ASN A 245 40.14 30.75 18.28
N CYS A 246 39.61 29.58 17.91
CA CYS A 246 38.70 28.81 18.77
C CYS A 246 39.31 27.47 19.17
N TYR A 247 39.41 27.22 20.47
CA TYR A 247 40.01 26.01 21.06
C TYR A 247 39.06 24.80 21.10
N LEU A 248 37.78 24.99 20.78
CA LEU A 248 36.76 23.93 20.69
C LEU A 248 36.59 23.38 19.26
N GLY A 249 37.43 23.81 18.32
CA GLY A 249 37.41 23.35 16.92
C GLY A 249 36.39 24.06 16.02
N ASP A 250 36.40 23.72 14.73
CA ASP A 250 35.53 24.32 13.71
C ASP A 250 34.07 23.81 13.74
N ALA A 251 33.79 22.72 14.50
CA ALA A 251 32.43 22.19 14.65
C ALA A 251 31.44 23.18 15.32
N PHE A 252 31.96 24.18 16.04
CA PHE A 252 31.20 25.26 16.67
C PHE A 252 31.34 26.59 15.91
N ARG A 253 31.58 26.57 14.60
CA ARG A 253 31.67 27.79 13.77
C ARG A 253 30.64 27.88 12.66
N CYS A 254 29.85 26.83 12.47
CA CYS A 254 28.73 26.84 11.54
C CYS A 254 27.51 27.56 12.18
N ALA A 255 26.49 27.86 11.38
CA ALA A 255 25.23 28.52 11.81
C ALA A 255 24.49 27.81 12.97
N SER A 256 24.96 26.64 13.38
CA SER A 256 24.49 25.83 14.51
C SER A 256 25.27 26.05 15.82
N CYS A 257 26.20 27.02 15.91
CA CYS A 257 26.91 27.29 17.15
C CYS A 257 26.03 28.05 18.17
N PRO A 258 25.80 27.51 19.38
CA PRO A 258 24.97 28.17 20.41
C PRO A 258 25.55 29.49 20.93
N TYR A 259 26.85 29.73 20.67
CA TYR A 259 27.61 30.88 21.15
C TYR A 259 28.03 31.84 20.03
N LEU A 260 27.33 31.80 18.89
CA LEU A 260 27.59 32.68 17.76
C LEU A 260 27.46 34.16 18.21
N GLY A 261 28.57 34.92 18.12
CA GLY A 261 28.63 36.33 18.51
C GLY A 261 29.27 36.61 19.89
N MET A 262 29.62 35.58 20.66
CA MET A 262 30.39 35.71 21.91
C MET A 262 31.90 35.55 21.66
N PRO A 263 32.76 36.11 22.54
CA PRO A 263 34.21 35.97 22.42
C PRO A 263 34.63 34.50 22.52
N ALA A 264 35.74 34.14 21.87
CA ALA A 264 36.23 32.77 21.85
C ALA A 264 36.63 32.27 23.25
N PHE A 265 36.29 31.01 23.54
CA PHE A 265 36.62 30.35 24.80
C PHE A 265 38.13 30.20 25.00
N LYS A 266 38.57 30.40 26.25
CA LYS A 266 39.97 30.17 26.65
C LYS A 266 40.23 28.68 26.92
N PRO A 267 41.48 28.20 26.74
CA PRO A 267 41.81 26.82 27.04
C PRO A 267 41.57 26.52 28.53
N GLY A 268 40.72 25.52 28.81
CA GLY A 268 40.35 25.09 30.17
C GLY A 268 39.03 25.63 30.71
N GLU A 269 38.33 26.47 29.96
CA GLU A 269 37.01 27.00 30.33
C GLU A 269 35.91 25.96 30.08
N LYS A 270 35.15 25.58 31.11
CA LYS A 270 34.03 24.64 30.98
C LYS A 270 32.82 25.37 30.41
N VAL A 271 32.41 24.99 29.20
CA VAL A 271 31.21 25.49 28.54
C VAL A 271 29.97 24.93 29.24
N LEU A 272 29.17 25.80 29.87
CA LEU A 272 27.88 25.42 30.46
C LEU A 272 26.77 25.91 29.53
N LEU A 273 26.13 24.97 28.81
CA LEU A 273 24.94 25.28 28.02
C LEU A 273 23.74 25.44 28.97
N PRO A 274 23.09 26.62 29.03
CA PRO A 274 21.88 26.79 29.82
C PRO A 274 20.74 25.93 29.23
N GLU A 275 19.87 25.39 30.09
CA GLU A 275 18.81 24.42 29.71
C GLU A 275 17.84 24.95 28.64
N ALA A 276 17.71 26.28 28.51
CA ALA A 276 16.90 26.92 27.48
C ALA A 276 17.40 26.70 26.04
N GLN A 277 18.65 26.26 25.84
CA GLN A 277 19.21 25.96 24.51
C GLN A 277 19.18 24.46 24.17
N LEU A 278 18.70 23.60 25.07
CA LEU A 278 18.57 22.14 24.85
C LEU A 278 17.17 21.72 24.39
N THR A 279 16.22 22.66 24.33
CA THR A 279 14.88 22.37 23.80
C THR A 279 14.96 22.30 22.28
N VAL A 280 14.76 21.10 21.73
CA VAL A 280 14.52 20.89 20.30
C VAL A 280 13.22 21.61 19.94
N ASP A 281 13.29 22.60 19.04
CA ASP A 281 12.11 23.23 18.46
C ASP A 281 11.20 22.12 17.90
N SER A 282 9.97 22.03 18.44
CA SER A 282 8.94 21.11 17.97
C SER A 282 8.34 21.56 16.64
#